data_AF-A0A820DI32-F1
#
_entry.id   AF-A0A820DI32-F1
#
_cell.length_a   1.000
_cell.length_b   1.000
_cell.length_c   1.000
_cell.angle_alpha   90.00
_cell.angle_beta   90.00
_cell.angle_gamma   90.00
#
_symmetry.space_group_name_H-M   'P 1'
#
loop_
_entity.id
_entity.type
_entity.pdbx_description
1 polymer ?
#
loop_
_entity_poly.entity_id
_entity_poly.type
_entity_poly.pdbx_seq_one_letter_code
_entity_poly.pdbx_strand_id
1 'polypeptide(L)' 'SYKDYVGIVHDEAESTCKIDLQANCQTVTVDKKRIVSTSNVSRQSSEIPHYYTIFLYGSQTSSYATVG' A
#
# COMPACT_ATOMS: atom_id res chain seq x y z
N SER A 1 -6.71 14.85 22.59
CA SER A 1 -5.35 14.64 22.07
C SER A 1 -5.42 13.52 21.06
N TYR A 2 -4.98 13.73 19.82
CA TYR A 2 -5.08 12.75 18.72
C TYR A 2 -3.75 12.01 18.46
N LYS A 3 -2.93 11.84 19.50
CA LYS A 3 -1.66 11.12 19.39
C LYS A 3 -1.93 9.65 19.06
N ASP A 4 -1.15 9.09 18.14
CA ASP A 4 -1.23 7.69 17.67
C ASP A 4 -2.49 7.33 16.87
N TYR A 5 -3.31 8.31 16.47
CA TYR A 5 -4.43 8.08 15.56
C TYR A 5 -3.95 8.08 14.10
N VAL A 6 -4.56 7.22 13.28
CA VAL A 6 -4.33 7.13 11.84
C VAL A 6 -5.55 7.67 11.10
N GLY A 7 -5.29 8.41 10.02
CA GLY A 7 -6.33 8.99 9.18
C GLY A 7 -5.79 9.43 7.84
N ILE A 8 -6.70 9.84 6.97
CA ILE A 8 -6.40 10.27 5.60
C ILE A 8 -6.55 11.79 5.53
N VAL A 9 -5.58 12.47 4.92
CA VAL A 9 -5.67 13.93 4.69
C VAL A 9 -6.62 14.19 3.53
N HIS A 10 -7.66 15.00 3.77
CA HIS A 10 -8.65 15.40 2.76
C HIS A 10 -8.45 16.83 2.24
N ASP A 11 -7.96 17.74 3.09
CA ASP A 11 -7.74 19.16 2.77
C ASP A 11 -6.49 19.67 3.49
N GLU A 12 -5.71 20.52 2.81
CA GLU A 12 -4.42 21.01 3.26
C GLU A 12 -4.35 22.53 3.12
N ALA A 13 -4.27 23.24 4.25
CA ALA A 13 -3.96 24.66 4.32
C ALA A 13 -2.45 24.87 4.55
N GLU A 14 -1.96 26.10 4.69
CA GLU A 14 -0.52 26.37 4.84
C GLU A 14 0.11 25.65 6.05
N SER A 15 -0.53 25.72 7.22
CA SER A 15 -0.02 25.19 8.50
C SER A 15 -0.82 24.04 9.08
N THR A 16 -2.04 23.80 8.58
CA THR A 16 -2.96 22.81 9.13
C THR A 16 -3.52 21.91 8.04
N CYS A 17 -3.94 20.72 8.43
CA CYS A 17 -4.61 19.75 7.56
C CYS A 17 -5.91 19.27 8.20
N LYS A 18 -6.89 18.95 7.36
CA LYS A 18 -8.09 18.22 7.76
C LYS A 18 -7.87 16.74 7.50
N ILE A 19 -8.00 15.94 8.55
CA ILE A 19 -7.74 14.50 8.54
C ILE A 19 -9.03 13.77 8.92
N ASP A 20 -9.47 12.85 8.08
CA ASP A 20 -10.53 11.90 8.41
C ASP A 20 -9.92 10.74 9.19
N LEU A 21 -10.28 10.66 10.47
CA LEU A 21 -9.79 9.63 11.37
C LEU A 21 -10.44 8.29 11.06
N GLN A 22 -9.63 7.23 10.95
CA GLN A 22 -10.12 5.86 10.74
C GLN A 22 -10.97 5.37 11.93
N ALA A 23 -10.61 5.77 13.16
CA ALA A 23 -11.19 5.21 14.38
C ALA A 23 -12.67 5.57 14.58
N ASN A 24 -13.11 6.75 14.13
CA ASN A 24 -14.45 7.27 14.40
C ASN A 24 -15.08 7.97 13.19
N CYS A 25 -14.45 7.91 12.01
CA CYS A 25 -14.89 8.57 10.78
C CYS A 25 -15.19 10.07 10.99
N GLN A 26 -14.44 10.73 11.88
CA GLN A 26 -14.54 12.17 12.12
C GLN A 26 -13.42 12.92 11.44
N THR A 27 -13.76 14.08 10.86
CA THR A 27 -12.79 15.03 10.32
C THR A 27 -12.26 15.93 11.43
N VAL A 28 -10.94 16.00 11.59
CA VAL A 28 -10.27 16.86 12.56
C VAL A 28 -9.23 17.76 11.91
N THR A 29 -9.07 18.97 12.43
CA THR A 29 -8.02 19.90 11.97
C THR A 29 -6.80 19.79 12.87
N VAL A 30 -5.63 19.51 12.29
CA VAL A 30 -4.36 19.30 13.01
C VAL A 30 -3.23 20.08 12.34
N ASP A 31 -2.28 20.61 13.13
CA ASP A 31 -1.04 21.22 12.62
C ASP A 31 -0.15 20.16 11.94
N LYS A 32 0.37 20.47 10.76
CA LYS A 32 1.26 19.62 9.97
C LYS A 32 2.48 19.13 10.75
N LYS A 33 3.03 19.95 11.65
CA LYS A 33 4.21 19.59 12.47
C LYS A 33 3.94 18.42 13.42
N ARG A 34 2.67 18.07 13.64
CA ARG A 34 2.24 16.97 14.52
C ARG A 34 1.90 15.70 13.76
N ILE A 35 2.00 15.71 12.43
CA ILE A 35 1.64 14.59 11.56
C ILE A 35 2.92 13.86 11.14
N VAL A 36 2.90 12.54 11.23
CA VAL A 36 3.95 11.68 10.68
C VAL A 36 3.36 10.96 9.47
N SER A 37 3.89 11.22 8.27
CA SER A 37 3.46 10.48 7.08
C SER A 37 3.87 9.01 7.20
N THR A 38 2.97 8.11 6.80
CA THR A 38 3.22 6.65 6.75
C THR A 38 3.53 6.17 5.32
N SER A 39 3.50 7.07 4.32
CA SER A 39 3.68 6.74 2.89
C SER A 39 5.08 6.25 2.51
N ASN A 40 6.04 6.35 3.42
CA ASN A 40 7.43 5.94 3.29
C ASN A 40 7.68 4.47 3.68
N VAL A 41 6.64 3.69 3.98
CA VAL A 41 6.77 2.23 3.93
C VAL A 41 6.89 1.85 2.46
N SER A 42 8.13 1.74 1.97
CA SER A 42 8.42 1.08 0.71
C SER A 42 7.62 -0.21 0.70
N ARG A 43 6.71 -0.36 -0.28
CA ARG A 43 6.07 -1.65 -0.52
C ARG A 43 7.20 -2.60 -0.89
N GLN A 44 7.80 -3.23 0.11
CA GLN A 44 8.86 -4.20 -0.10
C GLN A 44 8.27 -5.24 -1.04
N SER A 45 8.89 -5.30 -2.22
CA SER A 45 8.63 -6.24 -3.28
C SER A 45 7.31 -6.10 -4.04
N SER A 46 7.44 -5.52 -5.24
CA SER A 46 6.77 -6.05 -6.43
C SER A 46 7.32 -7.42 -6.85
N GLU A 47 7.74 -8.28 -5.92
CA GLU A 47 8.00 -9.68 -6.21
C GLU A 47 6.66 -10.36 -6.38
N ILE A 48 6.25 -10.46 -7.63
CA ILE A 48 5.27 -11.45 -8.06
C ILE A 48 5.80 -12.80 -7.55
N PRO A 49 5.00 -13.58 -6.78
CA PRO A 49 5.46 -14.87 -6.29
C PRO A 49 5.96 -15.71 -7.47
N HIS A 50 7.16 -16.29 -7.33
CA HIS A 50 7.87 -17.08 -8.36
C HIS A 50 7.03 -18.16 -9.04
N TYR A 51 5.88 -18.56 -8.46
CA TYR A 51 4.91 -19.45 -9.08
C TYR A 51 4.37 -18.94 -10.44
N TYR A 52 4.34 -17.61 -10.68
CA TYR A 52 3.80 -17.05 -11.92
C TYR A 52 4.85 -16.71 -12.99
N THR A 53 6.13 -16.85 -12.70
CA THR A 53 7.19 -16.66 -13.70
C THR A 53 7.49 -17.98 -14.39
N ILE A 54 6.83 -18.27 -15.51
CA ILE A 54 7.32 -19.27 -16.45
C ILE A 54 8.69 -18.77 -16.90
N PHE A 55 9.76 -19.41 -16.45
CA PHE A 55 11.10 -19.10 -16.93
C PHE A 55 11.12 -19.35 -18.44
N LEU A 56 11.19 -18.26 -19.22
CA LEU A 56 11.38 -18.28 -20.68
C LEU A 56 12.69 -18.96 -21.11
N TYR A 57 13.51 -19.39 -20.15
CA TYR A 57 14.69 -20.23 -20.33
C TYR A 57 14.57 -21.46 -19.43
N GLY A 58 14.05 -22.57 -19.96
CA GLY A 58 14.16 -23.90 -19.34
C GLY A 58 12.87 -24.63 -18.97
N SER A 59 11.69 -24.03 -19.16
CA SER A 59 10.41 -24.70 -18.87
C SER A 59 9.83 -25.35 -20.13
N GLN A 60 10.39 -26.48 -20.58
CA GLN A 60 9.69 -27.31 -21.56
C GLN A 60 8.56 -28.06 -20.83
N THR A 61 7.32 -27.59 -20.96
CA THR A 61 6.15 -28.35 -20.54
C THR A 61 6.07 -29.59 -21.43
N SER A 62 6.39 -30.76 -20.89
CA SER A 62 6.32 -32.02 -21.63
C SER A 62 4.86 -32.29 -22.01
N SER A 63 4.51 -32.21 -23.29
CA SER A 63 3.22 -32.71 -23.77
C SER A 63 3.30 -34.23 -23.87
N TYR A 64 2.36 -34.93 -23.24
CA TYR A 64 2.20 -36.37 -23.45
C TYR A 64 1.65 -36.55 -24.87
N ALA A 65 2.40 -37.19 -25.76
CA ALA A 65 1.86 -37.60 -27.05
C ALA A 65 0.77 -38.66 -26.80
N THR A 66 -0.47 -38.36 -27.17
CA THR A 66 -1.52 -39.35 -27.31
C THR A 66 -1.03 -40.41 -28.32
N VAL A 67 -0.75 -41.61 -27.83
CA VAL A 67 -0.77 -42.83 -28.64
C VAL A 67 -2.21 -43.31 -28.68
N GLY A 68 -2.79 -43.32 -29.87
CA GLY A 68 -4.17 -43.75 -30.15
C GLY A 68 -4.61 -43.26 -31.51
#